data_AF-W0LKQ7-F1
#
_entry.id   AF-W0LKQ7-F1
#
_cell.length_a   1.000
_cell.length_b   1.000
_cell.length_c   1.000
_cell.angle_alpha   90.00
_cell.angle_beta   90.00
_cell.angle_gamma   90.00
#
_symmetry.space_group_name_H-M   'P 1'
#
loop_
_entity.id
_entity.type
_entity.pdbx_description
1 polymer ?
#
loop_
_entity_poly.entity_id
_entity_poly.type
_entity_poly.pdbx_seq_one_letter_code
_entity_poly.pdbx_strand_id
1 'polypeptide(L)' 'MGNLFYAAANAIVAKFDERMQRHSWQSATLQMQTAATHLEDLAGAARYAGDSETARALEATAYHWRFNGIKPRPFRGC' A
#
# COMPACT_ATOMS: atom_id res chain seq x y z
N MET A 1 7.60 -19.44 -3.24
CA MET A 1 8.26 -18.37 -2.44
C MET A 1 7.35 -17.17 -2.52
N GLY A 2 6.85 -16.64 -1.39
CA GLY A 2 5.91 -15.52 -1.41
C GLY A 2 6.56 -14.24 -1.95
N ASN A 3 5.81 -13.44 -2.71
CA ASN A 3 6.29 -12.18 -3.26
C ASN A 3 6.67 -11.20 -2.12
N LEU A 4 7.95 -10.82 -2.06
CA LEU A 4 8.51 -9.96 -1.01
C LEU A 4 7.90 -8.55 -1.02
N PHE A 5 7.57 -8.02 -2.20
CA PHE A 5 6.89 -6.73 -2.32
C PHE A 5 5.49 -6.79 -1.74
N TYR A 6 4.74 -7.88 -1.96
CA TYR A 6 3.43 -8.06 -1.32
C TYR A 6 3.52 -8.21 0.20
N ALA A 7 4.55 -8.88 0.72
CA ALA A 7 4.79 -8.94 2.16
C ALA A 7 5.05 -7.54 2.75
N ALA A 8 5.90 -6.73 2.10
CA ALA A 8 6.17 -5.35 2.50
C ALA A 8 4.92 -4.46 2.41
N ALA A 9 4.13 -4.61 1.34
CA ALA A 9 2.87 -3.87 1.16
C ALA A 9 1.87 -4.16 2.27
N ASN A 10 1.72 -5.44 2.67
CA ASN A 10 0.88 -5.84 3.79
C ASN A 10 1.33 -5.20 5.11
N ALA A 11 2.64 -5.12 5.35
CA ALA A 11 3.19 -4.46 6.54
C ALA A 11 2.91 -2.94 6.55
N ILE A 12 3.02 -2.28 5.40
CA ILE A 12 2.65 -0.87 5.24
C ILE A 12 1.16 -0.69 5.58
N VAL A 13 0.28 -1.45 4.94
CA VAL A 13 -1.18 -1.35 5.16
C VAL A 13 -1.52 -1.56 6.63
N ALA A 14 -0.98 -2.59 7.28
CA ALA A 14 -1.26 -2.88 8.69
C ALA A 14 -0.82 -1.73 9.62
N LYS A 15 0.41 -1.21 9.42
CA LYS A 15 0.96 -0.13 10.25
C LYS A 15 0.13 1.14 10.15
N PHE A 16 -0.28 1.53 8.95
CA PHE A 16 -1.04 2.77 8.76
C PHE A 16 -2.50 2.62 9.13
N ASP A 17 -3.09 1.42 8.99
CA ASP A 17 -4.43 1.12 9.51
C ASP A 17 -4.51 1.27 11.03
N GLU A 18 -3.53 0.71 11.77
CA GLU A 18 -3.43 0.87 13.22
C GLU A 18 -3.32 2.36 13.63
N ARG A 19 -2.53 3.14 12.87
CA ARG A 19 -2.41 4.58 13.12
C ARG A 19 -3.72 5.32 12.85
N MET A 20 -4.41 5.03 11.75
CA MET A 20 -5.70 5.66 11.45
C MET A 20 -6.75 5.38 12.53
N GLN A 21 -6.75 4.18 13.12
CA GLN A 21 -7.67 3.82 14.20
C GLN A 21 -7.40 4.55 15.52
N ARG A 22 -6.18 5.06 15.73
CA ARG A 22 -5.75 5.72 16.98
C ARG A 22 -5.79 7.24 16.95
N HIS A 23 -6.00 7.86 15.80
CA HIS A 23 -5.92 9.31 15.64
C HIS A 23 -7.26 9.92 15.19
N SER A 24 -7.36 11.26 15.26
CA SER A 24 -8.52 12.01 14.76
C SER A 24 -8.70 11.81 13.25
N TRP A 25 -9.90 12.08 12.74
CA TRP A 25 -10.24 11.90 11.33
C TRP A 25 -9.30 12.66 10.36
N GLN A 26 -8.83 13.86 10.74
CA GLN A 26 -7.86 14.64 9.96
C GLN A 26 -6.51 13.93 9.86
N SER A 27 -6.05 13.37 10.98
CA SER A 27 -4.83 12.57 11.02
C SER A 27 -5.00 11.26 10.25
N ALA A 28 -6.19 10.65 10.25
CA ALA A 28 -6.46 9.43 9.49
C ALA A 28 -6.30 9.64 7.97
N THR A 29 -6.80 10.76 7.43
CA THR A 29 -6.59 11.11 6.02
C THR A 29 -5.10 11.29 5.68
N LEU A 30 -4.33 11.94 6.56
CA LEU A 30 -2.89 12.09 6.37
C LEU A 30 -2.18 10.72 6.38
N GLN A 31 -2.51 9.84 7.34
CA GLN A 31 -1.94 8.49 7.40
C GLN A 31 -2.27 7.68 6.16
N MET A 32 -3.49 7.78 5.63
CA MET A 32 -3.87 7.16 4.36
C MET A 32 -3.02 7.67 3.19
N GLN A 33 -2.84 8.99 3.07
CA GLN A 33 -2.01 9.58 2.01
C GLN A 33 -0.56 9.11 2.10
N THR A 34 0.01 9.08 3.31
CA THR A 34 1.37 8.57 3.54
C THR A 34 1.48 7.09 3.20
N ALA A 35 0.50 6.27 3.57
CA ALA A 35 0.49 4.85 3.23
C ALA A 35 0.45 4.62 1.71
N ALA A 36 -0.36 5.39 0.99
CA ALA A 36 -0.43 5.34 -0.47
C ALA A 36 0.92 5.72 -1.12
N THR A 37 1.61 6.76 -0.63
CA THR A 37 2.95 7.11 -1.13
C THR A 37 3.95 5.98 -0.94
N HIS A 38 3.96 5.31 0.22
CA HIS A 38 4.85 4.17 0.43
C HIS A 38 4.54 2.97 -0.48
N LEU A 39 3.27 2.76 -0.85
CA LEU A 39 2.90 1.74 -1.83
C LEU A 39 3.39 2.12 -3.24
N GLU A 40 3.37 3.39 -3.62
CA GLU A 40 3.92 3.89 -4.89
C GLU A 40 5.45 3.72 -4.94
N ASP A 41 6.16 4.05 -3.86
CA ASP A 41 7.61 3.83 -3.76
C ASP A 41 7.97 2.35 -3.93
N LEU A 42 7.20 1.47 -3.28
CA LEU A 42 7.37 0.03 -3.37
C LEU A 42 7.07 -0.49 -4.77
N ALA A 43 6.08 0.08 -5.46
CA ALA A 43 5.81 -0.23 -6.86
C ALA A 43 6.97 0.17 -7.77
N GLY A 44 7.59 1.33 -7.52
CA GLY A 44 8.81 1.76 -8.21
C GLY A 44 9.95 0.75 -8.03
N ALA A 45 10.15 0.26 -6.81
CA ALA A 45 11.14 -0.77 -6.50
C ALA A 45 10.84 -2.11 -7.21
N ALA A 46 9.57 -2.54 -7.21
CA ALA A 46 9.13 -3.75 -7.91
C ALA A 46 9.39 -3.65 -9.42
N ARG A 47 9.06 -2.52 -10.04
CA ARG A 47 9.32 -2.25 -11.46
C ARG A 47 10.82 -2.29 -11.76
N TYR A 48 11.65 -1.67 -10.93
CA TYR A 48 13.10 -1.70 -11.08
C TYR A 48 13.67 -3.12 -10.98
N ALA A 49 13.10 -3.97 -10.13
CA ALA A 49 13.45 -5.38 -10.00
C ALA A 49 12.89 -6.28 -11.13
N GLY A 50 12.18 -5.72 -12.12
CA GLY A 50 11.57 -6.45 -13.23
C GLY A 50 10.18 -7.03 -12.94
N ASP A 51 9.65 -6.87 -11.73
CA ASP A 51 8.32 -7.35 -11.33
C ASP A 51 7.23 -6.32 -11.68
N SER A 52 6.95 -6.22 -12.98
CA SER A 52 6.00 -5.25 -13.52
C SER A 52 4.54 -5.54 -13.13
N GLU A 53 4.20 -6.80 -12.86
CA GLU A 53 2.86 -7.20 -12.41
C GLU A 53 2.60 -6.68 -11.01
N THR A 54 3.51 -6.94 -10.08
CA THR A 54 3.41 -6.47 -8.70
C THR A 54 3.45 -4.95 -8.63
N ALA A 55 4.29 -4.30 -9.43
CA ALA A 55 4.30 -2.83 -9.52
C ALA A 55 2.93 -2.26 -9.87
N ARG A 56 2.27 -2.79 -10.90
CA ARG A 56 0.93 -2.33 -11.32
C ARG A 56 -0.12 -2.58 -10.23
N ALA A 57 -0.08 -3.73 -9.56
CA ALA A 57 -1.02 -4.04 -8.48
C ALA A 57 -0.88 -3.08 -7.30
N LEU A 58 0.36 -2.72 -6.94
CA LEU A 58 0.64 -1.76 -5.87
C LEU A 58 0.20 -0.34 -6.23
N GLU A 59 0.48 0.13 -7.46
CA GLU A 59 0.03 1.44 -7.95
C GLU A 59 -1.50 1.56 -7.97
N ALA A 60 -2.19 0.55 -8.50
CA ALA A 60 -3.66 0.54 -8.52
C ALA A 60 -4.23 0.59 -7.10
N THR A 61 -3.61 -0.13 -6.17
CA THR A 61 -4.05 -0.15 -4.78
C THR A 61 -3.81 1.19 -4.09
N ALA A 62 -2.64 1.81 -4.29
CA ALA A 62 -2.34 3.15 -3.78
C ALA A 62 -3.35 4.18 -4.29
N TYR A 63 -3.66 4.13 -5.59
CA TYR A 63 -4.65 5.00 -6.23
C TYR A 63 -6.04 4.84 -5.60
N HIS A 64 -6.55 3.61 -5.52
CA HIS A 64 -7.89 3.36 -4.96
C HIS A 64 -8.00 3.71 -3.48
N TRP A 65 -6.93 3.53 -2.72
CA TRP A 65 -6.93 3.94 -1.33
C TRP A 65 -6.95 5.46 -1.21
N ARG A 66 -6.06 6.16 -1.92
CA ARG A 66 -5.90 7.62 -1.85
C ARG A 66 -7.15 8.37 -2.34
N PHE A 67 -7.72 7.96 -3.46
CA PHE A 67 -8.77 8.74 -4.14
C PHE A 67 -10.18 8.22 -3.88
N ASN A 68 -10.34 6.91 -3.62
CA ASN A 68 -11.66 6.31 -3.43
C ASN A 68 -11.90 5.89 -1.97
N GLY A 69 -10.91 6.04 -1.08
CA GLY A 69 -11.01 5.61 0.31
C GLY A 69 -11.12 4.10 0.49
N ILE A 70 -10.85 3.32 -0.56
CA ILE A 70 -10.99 1.86 -0.52
C ILE A 70 -9.77 1.28 0.17
N LYS A 71 -9.96 0.78 1.39
CA LYS A 71 -8.90 0.10 2.14
C LYS A 71 -8.37 -1.11 1.35
N PRO A 72 -7.04 -1.25 1.20
CA PRO A 72 -6.43 -2.40 0.55
C PRO A 72 -6.81 -3.72 1.21
N ARG A 73 -7.12 -4.73 0.39
CA ARG A 73 -7.18 -6.12 0.85
C ARG A 73 -5.74 -6.65 1.00
N PRO A 74 -5.50 -7.66 1.86
CA PRO A 74 -4.19 -8.29 1.95
C PRO A 74 -3.73 -8.80 0.59
N PHE A 75 -2.54 -8.38 0.18
CA PHE A 75 -1.89 -8.87 -1.02
C PHE A 75 -1.50 -10.34 -0.82
N ARG A 76 -1.77 -11.18 -1.82
CA ARG A 76 -1.40 -12.60 -1.83
C ARG A 76 -0.55 -12.86 -3.07
N GLY A 77 0.61 -13.49 -2.87
CA GLY A 77 1.41 -14.03 -3.98
C GLY A 77 0.93 -15.44 -4.32
N CYS A 78 0.79 -15.73 -5.62
CA CYS A 78 0.76 -17.09 -6.14
C CYS A 78 2.14 -17.74 -6.03
#